data_AF-A0A538IGY8-F1
#
_entry.id   AF-A0A538IGY8-F1
#
_cell.length_a   1.000
_cell.length_b   1.000
_cell.length_c   1.000
_cell.angle_alpha   90.00
_cell.angle_beta   90.00
_cell.angle_gamma   90.00
#
_symmetry.space_group_name_H-M   'P 1'
#
loop_
_entity.id
_entity.type
_entity.pdbx_description
1 polymer ?
#
loop_
_entity_poly.entity_id
_entity_poly.type
_entity_poly.pdbx_seq_one_letter_code
_entity_poly.pdbx_strand_id
1 'polypeptide(L)'
;SAGILVFLLFDILEHATGPVEDAINAIRDSHHGYGHLAAIASVYAGGIAVGLMGLLYVSRMWRRRRSPASLGPGAMAVAEADEARAREHELLHLGMSIALGIGLHNFSEGLAIGQAAHTNKVSLALLLVIGFALHNATEGFGIIGPLAAGNIRASWKWLGIAGLIGGGPTFLGTLLGTTVTSDLVFVGFLALAAGAILYVIGELFASGRKLTWDWMLWGILAGFLIGLATDMILVAAGA
;
A
#
# COMPACT_ATOMS: atom_id res chain seq x y z
N SER A 1 8.02 9.67 -2.26
CA SER A 1 6.90 8.79 -1.88
C SER A 1 6.22 8.18 -3.09
N ALA A 2 5.72 8.99 -4.05
CA ALA A 2 4.98 8.46 -5.20
C ALA A 2 5.79 7.45 -6.04
N GLY A 3 7.08 7.70 -6.28
CA GLY A 3 7.95 6.72 -6.96
C GLY A 3 8.12 5.39 -6.24
N ILE A 4 8.20 5.42 -4.90
CA ILE A 4 8.28 4.20 -4.08
C ILE A 4 6.98 3.41 -4.21
N LEU A 5 5.82 4.08 -4.11
CA LEU A 5 4.52 3.41 -4.28
C LEU A 5 4.31 2.83 -5.68
N VAL A 6 4.83 3.50 -6.71
CA VAL A 6 4.84 2.93 -8.08
C VAL A 6 5.69 1.67 -8.13
N PHE A 7 6.90 1.68 -7.55
CA PHE A 7 7.73 0.48 -7.44
C PHE A 7 6.99 -0.65 -6.70
N LEU A 8 6.42 -0.37 -5.53
CA LEU A 8 5.65 -1.36 -4.74
C LEU A 8 4.48 -1.95 -5.52
N LEU A 9 3.78 -1.15 -6.32
CA LEU A 9 2.72 -1.67 -7.17
C LEU A 9 3.26 -2.72 -8.16
N PHE A 10 4.42 -2.50 -8.77
CA PHE A 10 5.03 -3.47 -9.67
C PHE A 10 5.40 -4.75 -8.94
N ASP A 11 6.09 -4.64 -7.81
CA ASP A 11 6.53 -5.77 -7.00
C ASP A 11 5.35 -6.67 -6.55
N ILE A 12 4.27 -6.06 -6.05
CA ILE A 12 3.07 -6.80 -5.65
C ILE A 12 2.41 -7.48 -6.84
N LEU A 13 2.31 -6.78 -7.98
CA LEU A 13 1.67 -7.36 -9.16
C LEU A 13 2.47 -8.56 -9.68
N GLU A 14 3.80 -8.49 -9.68
CA GLU A 14 4.70 -9.59 -10.06
C GLU A 14 4.46 -10.84 -9.20
N HIS A 15 4.47 -10.68 -7.88
CA HIS A 15 4.20 -11.77 -6.94
C HIS A 15 2.76 -12.30 -7.05
N ALA A 16 1.78 -11.44 -7.35
CA ALA A 16 0.39 -11.84 -7.52
C ALA A 16 0.15 -12.60 -8.84
N THR A 17 0.93 -12.30 -9.89
CA THR A 17 0.78 -12.94 -11.20
C THR A 17 1.40 -14.34 -11.25
N GLY A 18 2.44 -14.62 -10.45
CA GLY A 18 3.11 -15.93 -10.44
C GLY A 18 2.16 -17.13 -10.36
N PRO A 19 1.28 -17.22 -9.33
CA PRO A 19 0.32 -18.32 -9.22
C PRO A 19 -0.69 -18.41 -10.38
N VAL A 20 -0.98 -17.29 -11.05
CA VAL A 20 -1.85 -17.27 -12.24
C VAL A 20 -1.11 -17.88 -13.43
N GLU A 21 0.17 -17.55 -13.62
CA GLU A 21 1.03 -18.15 -14.64
C GLU A 21 1.22 -19.65 -14.42
N ASP A 22 1.42 -20.07 -13.18
CA ASP A 22 1.48 -21.48 -12.81
C ASP A 22 0.19 -22.22 -13.16
N ALA A 23 -0.97 -21.61 -12.89
CA ALA A 23 -2.27 -22.17 -13.26
C ALA A 23 -2.46 -22.26 -14.79
N ILE A 24 -1.93 -21.30 -15.56
CA ILE A 24 -1.96 -21.32 -17.04
C ILE A 24 -1.07 -22.45 -17.57
N ASN A 25 0.15 -22.57 -17.05
CA ASN A 25 1.10 -23.61 -17.46
C ASN A 25 0.58 -25.01 -17.13
N ALA A 26 -0.04 -25.19 -15.95
CA ALA A 26 -0.64 -26.46 -15.55
C ALA A 26 -1.76 -26.96 -16.50
N ILE A 27 -2.52 -26.05 -17.12
CA ILE A 27 -3.54 -26.40 -18.13
C ILE A 27 -2.89 -26.79 -19.47
N ARG A 28 -1.75 -26.17 -19.79
CA ARG A 28 -1.00 -26.45 -21.02
C ARG A 28 -0.31 -27.81 -20.98
N ASP A 29 0.21 -28.19 -19.81
CA ASP A 29 1.04 -29.37 -19.62
C ASP A 29 0.26 -30.61 -19.14
N SER A 30 -0.99 -30.44 -18.69
CA SER A 30 -1.86 -31.53 -18.21
C SER A 30 -3.33 -31.12 -18.36
N HIS A 31 -4.23 -32.08 -18.62
CA HIS A 31 -5.68 -31.85 -18.79
C HIS A 31 -6.41 -31.45 -17.47
N HIS A 32 -5.88 -30.49 -16.70
CA HIS A 32 -6.56 -29.89 -15.57
C HIS A 32 -7.68 -28.94 -16.03
N GLY A 33 -8.79 -28.94 -15.31
CA GLY A 33 -9.95 -28.15 -15.66
C GLY A 33 -9.72 -26.65 -15.49
N TYR A 34 -10.21 -25.86 -16.45
CA TYR A 34 -10.25 -24.38 -16.45
C TYR A 34 -10.83 -23.75 -15.17
N GLY A 35 -11.48 -24.53 -14.30
CA GLY A 35 -12.07 -24.06 -13.05
C GLY A 35 -11.08 -23.44 -12.07
N HIS A 36 -9.86 -24.00 -11.92
CA HIS A 36 -8.86 -23.42 -11.02
C HIS A 36 -8.33 -22.08 -11.54
N LEU A 37 -8.01 -22.02 -12.84
CA LEU A 37 -7.62 -20.77 -13.51
C LEU A 37 -8.73 -19.70 -13.41
N ALA A 38 -9.98 -20.09 -13.66
CA ALA A 38 -11.11 -19.18 -13.55
C ALA A 38 -11.26 -18.65 -12.10
N ALA A 39 -11.07 -19.51 -11.10
CA ALA A 39 -11.12 -19.11 -9.70
C ALA A 39 -10.01 -18.11 -9.35
N ILE A 40 -8.74 -18.41 -9.69
CA ILE A 40 -7.61 -17.54 -9.35
C ILE A 40 -7.68 -16.20 -10.09
N ALA A 41 -8.06 -16.21 -11.38
CA ALA A 41 -8.26 -14.99 -12.15
C ALA A 41 -9.41 -14.13 -11.60
N SER A 42 -10.51 -14.77 -11.15
CA SER A 42 -11.64 -14.05 -10.53
C SER A 42 -11.24 -13.41 -9.21
N VAL A 43 -10.46 -14.13 -8.39
CA VAL A 43 -9.93 -13.61 -7.12
C VAL A 43 -8.93 -12.47 -7.37
N TYR A 44 -8.07 -12.59 -8.37
CA TYR A 44 -7.12 -11.55 -8.77
C TYR A 44 -7.85 -10.26 -9.19
N ALA A 45 -8.77 -10.37 -10.16
CA ALA A 45 -9.52 -9.20 -10.64
C ALA A 45 -10.43 -8.61 -9.55
N GLY A 46 -11.11 -9.48 -8.78
CA GLY A 46 -11.96 -9.08 -7.66
C GLY A 46 -11.18 -8.39 -6.56
N GLY A 47 -10.01 -8.90 -6.20
CA GLY A 47 -9.12 -8.32 -5.19
C GLY A 47 -8.70 -6.90 -5.56
N ILE A 48 -8.19 -6.70 -6.79
CA ILE A 48 -7.82 -5.35 -7.28
C ILE A 48 -9.01 -4.39 -7.23
N ALA A 49 -10.17 -4.83 -7.72
CA ALA A 49 -11.38 -4.01 -7.72
C ALA A 49 -11.81 -3.64 -6.30
N VAL A 50 -11.81 -4.60 -5.36
CA VAL A 50 -12.19 -4.37 -3.97
C VAL A 50 -11.19 -3.46 -3.25
N GLY A 51 -9.88 -3.65 -3.46
CA GLY A 51 -8.85 -2.77 -2.89
C GLY A 51 -8.99 -1.32 -3.35
N LEU A 52 -9.11 -1.12 -4.66
CA LEU A 52 -9.23 0.21 -5.27
C LEU A 52 -10.54 0.90 -4.88
N MET A 53 -11.66 0.22 -5.09
CA MET A 53 -12.99 0.79 -4.85
C MET A 53 -13.28 0.91 -3.36
N GLY A 54 -12.78 -0.02 -2.53
CA GLY A 54 -12.91 0.02 -1.08
C GLY A 54 -12.34 1.31 -0.51
N LEU A 55 -11.10 1.67 -0.86
CA LEU A 55 -10.49 2.93 -0.43
C LEU A 55 -11.21 4.15 -0.99
N LEU A 56 -11.70 4.11 -2.22
CA LEU A 56 -12.53 5.18 -2.78
C LEU A 56 -13.81 5.41 -1.96
N TYR A 57 -14.51 4.36 -1.57
CA TYR A 57 -15.74 4.49 -0.80
C TYR A 57 -15.47 4.88 0.66
N VAL A 58 -14.45 4.32 1.29
CA VAL A 58 -14.03 4.70 2.66
C VAL A 58 -13.62 6.17 2.71
N SER A 59 -12.78 6.62 1.78
CA SER A 59 -12.36 8.02 1.70
C SER A 59 -13.53 8.96 1.39
N ARG A 60 -14.45 8.58 0.50
CA ARG A 60 -15.66 9.35 0.20
C ARG A 60 -16.59 9.45 1.40
N MET A 61 -16.74 8.36 2.17
CA MET A 61 -17.52 8.35 3.39
C MET A 61 -16.92 9.27 4.46
N TRP A 62 -15.59 9.28 4.61
CA TRP A 62 -14.90 10.20 5.52
C TRP A 62 -15.04 11.68 5.10
N ARG A 63 -14.98 11.98 3.80
CA ARG A 63 -15.18 13.34 3.28
C ARG A 63 -16.61 13.85 3.47
N ARG A 64 -17.62 12.99 3.26
CA ARG A 64 -19.05 13.36 3.40
C ARG A 64 -19.49 13.73 4.83
N ARG A 65 -18.82 13.24 5.86
CA ARG A 65 -19.15 13.57 7.26
C ARG A 65 -18.73 14.99 7.67
N ARG A 66 -18.10 15.77 6.77
CA ARG A 66 -17.54 17.09 7.07
C ARG A 66 -17.98 18.13 6.03
N SER A 67 -19.24 18.54 6.06
CA SER A 67 -19.69 19.75 5.37
C SER A 67 -19.36 20.98 6.23
N PRO A 68 -18.84 22.09 5.66
CA PRO A 68 -18.55 23.30 6.40
C PRO A 68 -19.83 24.08 6.74
N ALA A 69 -19.85 24.73 7.90
CA ALA A 69 -20.91 25.65 8.30
C ALA A 69 -20.80 26.97 7.50
N SER A 70 -21.94 27.55 7.11
CA SER A 70 -22.00 28.82 6.37
C SER A 70 -21.57 30.01 7.24
N LEU A 71 -20.69 30.86 6.72
CA LEU A 71 -20.10 31.99 7.45
C LEU A 71 -20.60 33.36 6.94
N GLY A 72 -20.88 34.28 7.89
CA GLY A 72 -21.36 35.65 7.67
C GLY A 72 -20.26 36.73 7.78
N PRO A 73 -20.59 38.04 7.80
CA PRO A 73 -19.60 39.13 7.71
C PRO A 73 -18.65 39.20 8.92
N GLY A 74 -17.34 39.28 8.68
CA GLY A 74 -16.26 39.09 9.68
C GLY A 74 -15.47 37.78 9.48
N ALA A 75 -15.95 36.93 8.57
CA ALA A 75 -15.42 35.60 8.32
C ALA A 75 -14.11 35.52 7.53
N MET A 76 -13.48 36.60 7.04
CA MET A 76 -12.27 36.44 6.20
C MET A 76 -11.09 35.83 6.96
N ALA A 77 -10.76 36.34 8.16
CA ALA A 77 -9.68 35.78 8.98
C ALA A 77 -10.05 34.39 9.56
N VAL A 78 -11.34 34.16 9.82
CA VAL A 78 -11.86 32.85 10.25
C VAL A 78 -11.82 31.86 9.09
N ALA A 79 -12.12 32.30 7.87
CA ALA A 79 -12.09 31.52 6.65
C ALA A 79 -10.66 31.16 6.27
N GLU A 80 -9.70 32.09 6.36
CA GLU A 80 -8.27 31.77 6.15
C GLU A 80 -7.76 30.74 7.18
N ALA A 81 -8.15 30.88 8.46
CA ALA A 81 -7.80 29.92 9.50
C ALA A 81 -8.50 28.55 9.28
N ASP A 82 -9.75 28.55 8.84
CA ASP A 82 -10.51 27.35 8.55
C ASP A 82 -10.02 26.65 7.28
N GLU A 83 -9.59 27.40 6.26
CA GLU A 83 -8.94 26.88 5.05
C GLU A 83 -7.58 26.25 5.38
N ALA A 84 -6.77 26.89 6.22
CA ALA A 84 -5.50 26.33 6.67
C ALA A 84 -5.70 25.01 7.46
N ARG A 85 -6.69 24.97 8.37
CA ARG A 85 -7.06 23.76 9.11
C ARG A 85 -7.63 22.67 8.20
N ALA A 86 -8.46 23.05 7.23
CA ALA A 86 -9.00 22.11 6.25
C ALA A 86 -7.89 21.46 5.43
N ARG A 87 -6.89 22.24 5.01
CA ARG A 87 -5.70 21.76 4.29
C ARG A 87 -4.84 20.84 5.16
N GLU A 88 -4.58 21.21 6.41
CA GLU A 88 -3.86 20.35 7.36
C GLU A 88 -4.56 18.99 7.51
N HIS A 89 -5.88 19.02 7.71
CA HIS A 89 -6.69 17.81 7.80
C HIS A 89 -6.64 16.98 6.52
N GLU A 90 -6.74 17.60 5.33
CA GLU A 90 -6.65 16.90 4.03
C GLU A 90 -5.32 16.15 3.90
N LEU A 91 -4.20 16.76 4.29
CA LEU A 91 -2.88 16.14 4.23
C LEU A 91 -2.70 15.02 5.25
N LEU A 92 -3.22 15.19 6.47
CA LEU A 92 -3.26 14.11 7.47
C LEU A 92 -4.12 12.93 7.01
N HIS A 93 -5.23 13.20 6.31
CA HIS A 93 -6.08 12.15 5.70
C HIS A 93 -5.37 11.44 4.56
N LEU A 94 -4.67 12.18 3.71
CA LEU A 94 -3.86 11.61 2.63
C LEU A 94 -2.77 10.69 3.21
N GLY A 95 -2.03 11.15 4.23
CA GLY A 95 -1.05 10.33 4.93
C GLY A 95 -1.67 9.05 5.53
N MET A 96 -2.86 9.15 6.13
CA MET A 96 -3.55 7.98 6.70
C MET A 96 -4.07 7.01 5.63
N SER A 97 -4.48 7.53 4.47
CA SER A 97 -4.91 6.72 3.33
C SER A 97 -3.72 5.97 2.72
N ILE A 98 -2.54 6.61 2.66
CA ILE A 98 -1.28 5.96 2.31
C ILE A 98 -0.94 4.86 3.32
N ALA A 99 -1.01 5.15 4.63
CA ALA A 99 -0.74 4.16 5.69
C ALA A 99 -1.67 2.94 5.59
N LEU A 100 -2.95 3.16 5.26
CA LEU A 100 -3.92 2.08 5.06
C LEU A 100 -3.60 1.23 3.83
N GLY A 101 -3.24 1.86 2.71
CA GLY A 101 -2.83 1.15 1.50
C GLY A 101 -1.57 0.31 1.71
N ILE A 102 -0.55 0.91 2.34
CA ILE A 102 0.69 0.22 2.74
C ILE A 102 0.38 -0.92 3.71
N GLY A 103 -0.49 -0.69 4.71
CA GLY A 103 -0.92 -1.74 5.65
C GLY A 103 -1.49 -2.98 4.95
N LEU A 104 -2.27 -2.81 3.88
CA LEU A 104 -2.82 -3.94 3.14
C LEU A 104 -1.74 -4.71 2.37
N HIS A 105 -0.71 -4.04 1.86
CA HIS A 105 0.47 -4.69 1.27
C HIS A 105 1.31 -5.42 2.33
N ASN A 106 1.56 -4.76 3.45
CA ASN A 106 2.31 -5.30 4.57
C ASN A 106 1.67 -6.56 5.15
N PHE A 107 0.35 -6.70 5.03
CA PHE A 107 -0.34 -7.93 5.34
C PHE A 107 0.11 -9.12 4.46
N SER A 108 0.28 -8.90 3.15
CA SER A 108 0.76 -9.95 2.24
C SER A 108 2.20 -10.38 2.52
N GLU A 109 3.05 -9.45 2.94
CA GLU A 109 4.42 -9.77 3.39
C GLU A 109 4.42 -10.61 4.64
N GLY A 110 3.55 -10.26 5.60
CA GLY A 110 3.30 -11.06 6.77
C GLY A 110 2.91 -12.49 6.38
N LEU A 111 1.95 -12.64 5.46
CA LEU A 111 1.54 -13.97 4.98
C LEU A 111 2.73 -14.78 4.45
N ALA A 112 3.61 -14.16 3.64
CA ALA A 112 4.81 -14.81 3.11
C ALA A 112 5.78 -15.25 4.22
N ILE A 113 6.04 -14.39 5.22
CA ILE A 113 6.84 -14.74 6.40
C ILE A 113 6.22 -15.95 7.13
N GLY A 114 4.91 -15.91 7.39
CA GLY A 114 4.19 -16.97 8.08
C GLY A 114 4.25 -18.31 7.36
N GLN A 115 4.11 -18.31 6.03
CA GLN A 115 4.20 -19.52 5.20
C GLN A 115 5.62 -20.08 5.15
N ALA A 116 6.65 -19.23 5.04
CA ALA A 116 8.04 -19.65 5.12
C ALA A 116 8.35 -20.30 6.48
N ALA A 117 7.85 -19.71 7.57
CA ALA A 117 7.99 -20.28 8.91
C ALA A 117 7.24 -21.63 9.05
N HIS A 118 6.01 -21.73 8.54
CA HIS A 118 5.21 -22.95 8.57
C HIS A 118 5.87 -24.13 7.83
N THR A 119 6.55 -23.83 6.72
CA THR A 119 7.24 -24.84 5.89
C THR A 119 8.64 -25.21 6.38
N ASN A 120 8.97 -24.88 7.65
CA ASN A 120 10.29 -25.07 8.28
C ASN A 120 11.45 -24.38 7.54
N LYS A 121 11.17 -23.36 6.71
CA LYS A 121 12.19 -22.56 6.02
C LYS A 121 12.59 -21.38 6.89
N VAL A 122 13.14 -21.65 8.09
CA VAL A 122 13.45 -20.61 9.09
C VAL A 122 14.45 -19.57 8.57
N SER A 123 15.46 -20.00 7.80
CA SER A 123 16.41 -19.07 7.17
C SER A 123 15.73 -18.11 6.20
N LEU A 124 14.81 -18.61 5.37
CA LEU A 124 14.01 -17.78 4.46
C LEU A 124 13.11 -16.82 5.26
N ALA A 125 12.42 -17.31 6.28
CA ALA A 125 11.55 -16.48 7.11
C ALA A 125 12.32 -15.34 7.81
N LEU A 126 13.51 -15.62 8.36
CA LEU A 126 14.37 -14.60 8.99
C LEU A 126 14.83 -13.55 7.99
N LEU A 127 15.21 -14.00 6.80
CA LEU A 127 15.67 -13.12 5.77
C LEU A 127 14.52 -12.25 5.21
N LEU A 128 13.31 -12.81 5.06
CA LEU A 128 12.11 -12.05 4.73
C LEU A 128 11.79 -11.03 5.82
N VAL A 129 11.92 -11.38 7.11
CA VAL A 129 11.70 -10.42 8.21
C VAL A 129 12.68 -9.26 8.15
N ILE A 130 13.97 -9.53 7.91
CA ILE A 130 14.99 -8.46 7.83
C ILE A 130 14.74 -7.61 6.59
N GLY A 131 14.54 -8.27 5.44
CA GLY A 131 14.30 -7.57 4.19
C GLY A 131 13.04 -6.73 4.26
N PHE A 132 11.96 -7.32 4.77
CA PHE A 132 10.70 -6.65 4.96
C PHE A 132 10.77 -5.51 6.00
N ALA A 133 11.56 -5.65 7.06
CA ALA A 133 11.77 -4.53 7.99
C ALA A 133 12.45 -3.33 7.32
N LEU A 134 13.41 -3.58 6.42
CA LEU A 134 14.18 -2.52 5.75
C LEU A 134 13.35 -1.75 4.72
N HIS A 135 12.64 -2.41 3.79
CA HIS A 135 11.79 -1.66 2.85
C HIS A 135 10.63 -0.97 3.59
N ASN A 136 9.98 -1.59 4.59
CA ASN A 136 8.91 -0.97 5.36
C ASN A 136 9.34 0.31 6.08
N ALA A 137 10.59 0.39 6.52
CA ALA A 137 11.15 1.63 7.07
C ALA A 137 11.14 2.76 6.03
N THR A 138 11.43 2.45 4.77
CA THR A 138 11.42 3.44 3.67
C THR A 138 10.00 3.84 3.24
N GLU A 139 9.04 2.94 3.39
CA GLU A 139 7.62 3.19 3.12
C GLU A 139 6.97 4.17 4.10
N GLY A 140 7.51 4.24 5.32
CA GLY A 140 7.18 5.29 6.27
C GLY A 140 7.36 6.70 5.68
N PHE A 141 8.38 6.93 4.85
CA PHE A 141 8.55 8.21 4.14
C PHE A 141 7.40 8.50 3.17
N GLY A 142 6.76 7.44 2.65
CA GLY A 142 5.52 7.51 1.90
C GLY A 142 4.41 8.19 2.66
N ILE A 143 4.18 7.74 3.90
CA ILE A 143 3.11 8.17 4.79
C ILE A 143 3.26 9.64 5.20
N ILE A 144 4.47 10.04 5.60
CA ILE A 144 4.75 11.42 6.06
C ILE A 144 5.06 12.39 4.91
N GLY A 145 5.33 11.90 3.69
CA GLY A 145 5.69 12.73 2.54
C GLY A 145 4.72 13.89 2.26
N PRO A 146 3.39 13.67 2.19
CA PRO A 146 2.43 14.76 1.98
C PRO A 146 2.41 15.79 3.11
N LEU A 147 2.60 15.35 4.36
CA LEU A 147 2.63 16.23 5.52
C LEU A 147 3.86 17.13 5.47
N ALA A 148 5.03 16.55 5.17
CA ALA A 148 6.27 17.30 4.99
C ALA A 148 6.15 18.33 3.86
N ALA A 149 5.57 17.96 2.71
CA ALA A 149 5.35 18.88 1.60
C ALA A 149 4.39 20.04 1.94
N GLY A 150 3.46 19.83 2.88
CA GLY A 150 2.56 20.86 3.40
C GLY A 150 3.04 21.57 4.66
N ASN A 151 4.27 21.31 5.12
CA ASN A 151 4.82 21.81 6.39
C ASN A 151 3.93 21.49 7.62
N ILE A 152 3.24 20.35 7.59
CA ILE A 152 2.38 19.86 8.68
C ILE A 152 3.19 18.97 9.61
N ARG A 153 3.12 19.23 10.92
CA ARG A 153 3.74 18.40 11.95
C ARG A 153 2.71 17.44 12.54
N ALA A 154 2.86 16.15 12.24
CA ALA A 154 2.03 15.12 12.87
C ALA A 154 2.26 15.06 14.39
N SER A 155 1.19 14.82 15.15
CA SER A 155 1.30 14.49 16.57
C SER A 155 1.87 13.08 16.77
N TRP A 156 2.53 12.83 17.90
CA TRP A 156 2.99 11.49 18.28
C TRP A 156 1.88 10.44 18.27
N LYS A 157 0.66 10.82 18.68
CA LYS A 157 -0.51 9.95 18.61
C LYS A 157 -0.83 9.57 17.16
N TRP A 158 -0.82 10.55 16.25
CA TRP A 158 -1.08 10.28 14.84
C TRP A 158 0.02 9.38 14.24
N LEU A 159 1.29 9.64 14.55
CA LEU A 159 2.41 8.80 14.10
C LEU A 159 2.29 7.36 14.61
N GLY A 160 1.95 7.17 15.89
CA GLY A 160 1.73 5.85 16.46
C GLY A 160 0.57 5.10 15.81
N ILE A 161 -0.54 5.80 15.52
CA ILE A 161 -1.69 5.20 14.82
C ILE A 161 -1.33 4.86 13.37
N ALA A 162 -0.66 5.77 12.65
CA ALA A 162 -0.23 5.53 11.28
C ALA A 162 0.76 4.36 11.19
N GLY A 163 1.71 4.28 12.13
CA GLY A 163 2.64 3.14 12.25
C GLY A 163 1.93 1.84 12.57
N LEU A 164 0.92 1.84 13.44
CA LEU A 164 0.11 0.65 13.73
C LEU A 164 -0.72 0.22 12.53
N ILE A 165 -1.29 1.16 11.78
CA ILE A 165 -2.09 0.86 10.58
C ILE A 165 -1.20 0.37 9.43
N GLY A 166 -0.02 0.96 9.24
CA GLY A 166 0.93 0.54 8.23
C GLY A 166 1.64 -0.77 8.57
N GLY A 167 2.15 -0.94 9.80
CA GLY A 167 2.95 -2.12 10.17
C GLY A 167 2.20 -3.23 10.91
N GLY A 168 1.11 -2.91 11.62
CA GLY A 168 0.32 -3.90 12.36
C GLY A 168 -0.22 -5.05 11.50
N PRO A 169 -0.66 -4.81 10.25
CA PRO A 169 -1.10 -5.88 9.38
C PRO A 169 -0.01 -6.92 9.06
N THR A 170 1.29 -6.60 9.03
CA THR A 170 2.36 -7.60 8.86
C THR A 170 2.35 -8.65 9.96
N PHE A 171 2.10 -8.21 11.19
CA PHE A 171 1.99 -9.12 12.32
C PHE A 171 0.78 -10.05 12.16
N LEU A 172 -0.38 -9.50 11.78
CA LEU A 172 -1.59 -10.30 11.53
C LEU A 172 -1.43 -11.26 10.35
N GLY A 173 -0.78 -10.80 9.28
CA GLY A 173 -0.44 -11.58 8.10
C GLY A 173 0.47 -12.75 8.47
N THR A 174 1.51 -12.49 9.28
CA THR A 174 2.42 -13.54 9.78
C THR A 174 1.66 -14.61 10.54
N LEU A 175 0.80 -14.21 11.49
CA LEU A 175 0.00 -15.16 12.26
C LEU A 175 -0.90 -15.99 11.34
N LEU A 176 -1.61 -15.36 10.41
CA LEU A 176 -2.48 -16.06 9.48
C LEU A 176 -1.70 -16.98 8.52
N GLY A 177 -0.55 -16.53 8.04
CA GLY A 177 0.32 -17.26 7.12
C GLY A 177 0.89 -18.53 7.73
N THR A 178 1.00 -18.62 9.06
CA THR A 178 1.36 -19.88 9.72
C THR A 178 0.27 -20.96 9.67
N THR A 179 -0.96 -20.61 9.27
CA THR A 179 -2.10 -21.53 9.24
C THR A 179 -2.76 -21.64 7.86
N VAL A 180 -2.57 -20.66 6.97
CA VAL A 180 -3.21 -20.59 5.65
C VAL A 180 -2.18 -20.66 4.53
N THR A 181 -2.24 -21.71 3.72
CA THR A 181 -1.31 -22.01 2.61
C THR A 181 -2.00 -22.06 1.24
N SER A 182 -3.16 -21.40 1.11
CA SER A 182 -3.94 -21.41 -0.14
C SER A 182 -3.49 -20.31 -1.11
N ASP A 183 -3.16 -20.68 -2.35
CA ASP A 183 -2.78 -19.75 -3.42
C ASP A 183 -3.89 -18.73 -3.71
N LEU A 184 -5.17 -19.14 -3.63
CA LEU A 184 -6.29 -18.22 -3.79
C LEU A 184 -6.30 -17.15 -2.71
N VAL A 185 -6.00 -17.52 -1.47
CA VAL A 185 -5.96 -16.56 -0.37
C VAL A 185 -4.77 -15.62 -0.54
N PHE A 186 -3.60 -16.16 -0.88
CA PHE A 186 -2.39 -15.38 -1.13
C PHE A 186 -2.62 -14.35 -2.26
N VAL A 187 -3.06 -14.81 -3.44
CA VAL A 187 -3.38 -13.93 -4.59
C VAL A 187 -4.46 -12.93 -4.24
N GLY A 188 -5.50 -13.32 -3.51
CA GLY A 188 -6.57 -12.42 -3.10
C GLY A 188 -6.06 -11.24 -2.26
N PHE A 189 -5.14 -11.48 -1.33
CA PHE A 189 -4.57 -10.42 -0.50
C PHE A 189 -3.59 -9.53 -1.27
N LEU A 190 -2.71 -10.09 -2.10
CA LEU A 190 -1.82 -9.27 -2.94
C LEU A 190 -2.63 -8.42 -3.93
N ALA A 191 -3.64 -8.99 -4.58
CA ALA A 191 -4.52 -8.27 -5.49
C ALA A 191 -5.25 -7.12 -4.78
N LEU A 192 -5.74 -7.37 -3.56
CA LEU A 192 -6.35 -6.33 -2.71
C LEU A 192 -5.35 -5.21 -2.38
N ALA A 193 -4.12 -5.56 -2.03
CA ALA A 193 -3.05 -4.59 -1.77
C ALA A 193 -2.71 -3.75 -3.02
N ALA A 194 -2.56 -4.39 -4.18
CA ALA A 194 -2.30 -3.72 -5.45
C ALA A 194 -3.42 -2.71 -5.79
N GLY A 195 -4.67 -3.11 -5.62
CA GLY A 195 -5.83 -2.22 -5.77
C GLY A 195 -5.78 -1.01 -4.82
N ALA A 196 -5.41 -1.24 -3.57
CA ALA A 196 -5.29 -0.18 -2.57
C ALA A 196 -4.15 0.81 -2.92
N ILE A 197 -3.00 0.32 -3.35
CA ILE A 197 -1.87 1.17 -3.76
C ILE A 197 -2.19 1.96 -5.04
N LEU A 198 -2.91 1.38 -6.01
CA LEU A 198 -3.40 2.10 -7.18
C LEU A 198 -4.24 3.33 -6.79
N TYR A 199 -5.13 3.17 -5.81
CA TYR A 199 -5.92 4.29 -5.29
C TYR A 199 -5.02 5.39 -4.70
N VAL A 200 -4.05 4.99 -3.88
CA VAL A 200 -3.12 5.90 -3.20
C VAL A 200 -2.21 6.64 -4.19
N ILE A 201 -1.70 5.96 -5.22
CA ILE A 201 -0.93 6.59 -6.30
C ILE A 201 -1.78 7.67 -6.99
N GLY A 202 -3.05 7.37 -7.26
CA GLY A 202 -4.01 8.33 -7.82
C GLY A 202 -4.15 9.59 -6.95
N GLU A 203 -4.31 9.44 -5.63
CA GLU A 203 -4.39 10.57 -4.70
C GLU A 203 -3.07 11.36 -4.62
N LEU A 204 -1.92 10.67 -4.61
CA LEU A 204 -0.61 11.32 -4.58
C LEU A 204 -0.31 12.10 -5.85
N PHE A 205 -0.64 11.56 -7.03
CA PHE A 205 -0.50 12.29 -8.28
C PHE A 205 -1.45 13.48 -8.33
N ALA A 206 -2.69 13.33 -7.85
CA ALA A 206 -3.64 14.43 -7.75
C ALA A 206 -3.13 15.56 -6.84
N SER A 207 -2.54 15.20 -5.70
CA SER A 207 -1.91 16.15 -4.77
C SER A 207 -0.64 16.77 -5.38
N GLY A 208 0.18 15.97 -6.06
CA GLY A 208 1.45 16.35 -6.68
C GLY A 208 1.30 17.31 -7.85
N ARG A 209 0.14 17.36 -8.53
CA ARG A 209 -0.17 18.40 -9.55
C ARG A 209 -0.15 19.84 -9.00
N LYS A 210 -0.12 20.03 -7.68
CA LYS A 210 0.09 21.34 -7.05
C LYS A 210 1.57 21.77 -7.07
N LEU A 211 2.50 20.86 -7.36
CA LEU A 211 3.92 21.12 -7.61
C LEU A 211 4.16 21.33 -9.11
N THR A 212 5.33 21.87 -9.47
CA THR A 212 5.75 21.88 -10.89
C THR A 212 5.96 20.45 -11.38
N TRP A 213 5.60 20.21 -12.65
CA TRP A 213 5.74 18.89 -13.30
C TRP A 213 7.14 18.29 -13.15
N ASP A 214 8.19 19.10 -13.33
CA ASP A 214 9.58 18.65 -13.29
C ASP A 214 9.96 18.06 -11.91
N TRP A 215 9.67 18.79 -10.83
CA TRP A 215 9.93 18.31 -9.46
C TRP A 215 9.13 17.04 -9.13
N MET A 216 7.90 16.91 -9.65
CA MET A 216 7.12 15.69 -9.48
C MET A 216 7.79 14.50 -10.15
N LEU A 217 8.26 14.65 -11.40
CA LEU A 217 8.96 13.59 -12.13
C LEU A 217 10.28 13.20 -11.46
N TRP A 218 11.07 14.17 -10.98
CA TRP A 218 12.29 13.88 -10.21
C TRP A 218 11.98 13.10 -8.93
N GLY A 219 10.91 13.46 -8.22
CA GLY A 219 10.46 12.74 -7.03
C GLY A 219 9.98 11.31 -7.33
N ILE A 220 9.33 11.10 -8.48
CA ILE A 220 8.93 9.76 -8.95
C ILE A 220 10.18 8.95 -9.31
N LEU A 221 11.10 9.50 -10.10
CA LEU A 221 12.33 8.81 -10.50
C LEU A 221 13.17 8.43 -9.28
N ALA A 222 13.48 9.40 -8.40
CA ALA A 222 14.28 9.14 -7.22
C ALA A 222 13.61 8.11 -6.29
N GLY A 223 12.30 8.24 -6.08
CA GLY A 223 11.56 7.27 -5.26
C GLY A 223 11.58 5.86 -5.84
N PHE A 224 11.38 5.74 -7.15
CA PHE A 224 11.39 4.44 -7.84
C PHE A 224 12.78 3.80 -7.78
N LEU A 225 13.84 4.57 -8.06
CA LEU A 225 15.23 4.08 -7.99
C LEU A 225 15.62 3.67 -6.58
N ILE A 226 15.14 4.37 -5.54
CA ILE A 226 15.37 3.98 -4.14
C ILE A 226 14.66 2.67 -3.82
N GLY A 227 13.40 2.50 -4.26
CA GLY A 227 12.66 1.24 -4.11
C GLY A 227 13.40 0.09 -4.76
N LEU A 228 13.75 0.24 -6.05
CA LEU A 228 14.51 -0.75 -6.81
C LEU A 228 15.88 -1.07 -6.18
N ALA A 229 16.62 -0.05 -5.71
CA ALA A 229 17.91 -0.27 -5.07
C ALA A 229 17.76 -1.03 -3.76
N THR A 230 16.69 -0.76 -3.00
CA THR A 230 16.41 -1.47 -1.75
C THR A 230 16.11 -2.93 -2.05
N ASP A 231 15.23 -3.20 -3.00
CA ASP A 231 14.90 -4.57 -3.45
C ASP A 231 16.14 -5.34 -3.94
N MET A 232 16.97 -4.73 -4.79
CA MET A 232 18.23 -5.34 -5.24
C MET A 232 19.18 -5.67 -4.09
N ILE A 233 19.22 -4.86 -3.04
CA ILE A 233 20.00 -5.15 -1.83
C ILE A 233 19.42 -6.36 -1.10
N LEU A 234 18.09 -6.50 -1.05
CA LEU A 234 17.44 -7.66 -0.45
C LEU A 234 17.76 -8.94 -1.22
N VAL A 235 17.61 -8.92 -2.55
CA VAL A 235 17.97 -10.05 -3.43
C VAL A 235 19.45 -10.41 -3.25
N ALA A 236 20.35 -9.42 -3.23
CA ALA A 236 21.78 -9.65 -3.01
C ALA A 236 22.10 -10.21 -1.61
N ALA A 237 21.26 -9.92 -0.60
CA ALA A 237 21.36 -10.48 0.74
C ALA A 237 20.77 -11.91 0.84
N GLY A 238 20.16 -12.42 -0.23
CA GLY A 238 19.64 -13.78 -0.36
C GLY A 238 18.11 -13.89 -0.25
N ALA A 239 17.39 -12.77 -0.41
CA ALA A 239 15.92 -12.72 -0.37
C ALA A 239 15.24 -13.23 -1.63
#